data_AF-A0A6J4V0L4-F1
#
_entry.id   AF-A0A6J4V0L4-F1
#
_cell.length_a   1.000
_cell.length_b   1.000
_cell.length_c   1.000
_cell.angle_alpha   90.00
_cell.angle_beta   90.00
_cell.angle_gamma   90.00
#
_symmetry.space_group_name_H-M   'P 1'
#
loop_
_entity.id
_entity.type
_entity.pdbx_description
1 polymer ?
#
loop_
_entity_poly.entity_id
_entity_poly.type
_entity_poly.pdbx_seq_one_letter_code
_entity_poly.pdbx_strand_id
1 'polypeptide(L)' 'MTMQRQDAVRQDTEHKLEQFRDLQRRAASEDPAAAERQHERGKLTARERIDLLLDPGSFVEFDALAQHRSVNFGLEE' A
#
# COMPACT_ATOMS: atom_id res chain seq x y z
N MET A 1 -7.63 45.86 -4.24
CA MET A 1 -7.18 44.98 -3.13
C MET A 1 -7.89 43.63 -3.29
N THR A 2 -7.97 43.06 -4.49
CA THR A 2 -6.93 42.38 -5.31
C THR A 2 -6.32 41.17 -4.60
N MET A 3 -6.92 40.02 -4.93
CA MET A 3 -6.31 38.68 -5.05
C MET A 3 -5.57 38.12 -3.81
N GLN A 4 -6.33 37.45 -2.93
CA GLN A 4 -5.83 36.35 -2.09
C GLN A 4 -6.74 35.11 -2.17
N ARG A 5 -7.18 34.78 -3.39
CA ARG A 5 -7.65 33.43 -3.74
C ARG A 5 -6.55 32.80 -4.57
N GLN A 6 -5.56 32.09 -3.99
CA GLN A 6 -4.83 31.01 -4.69
C GLN A 6 -3.66 30.29 -3.97
N ASP A 7 -3.33 30.51 -2.69
CA ASP A 7 -2.07 29.94 -2.16
C ASP A 7 -2.14 28.60 -1.37
N ALA A 8 -3.32 27.97 -1.17
CA ALA A 8 -3.42 26.82 -0.24
C ALA A 8 -3.85 25.47 -0.83
N VAL A 9 -4.19 25.37 -2.13
CA VAL A 9 -4.90 24.18 -2.68
C VAL A 9 -4.06 23.34 -3.67
N ARG A 10 -2.80 23.69 -3.91
CA ARG A 10 -1.93 22.92 -4.80
C ARG A 10 -0.73 22.37 -4.05
N GLN A 11 -0.91 21.26 -3.33
CA GLN A 11 0.15 20.26 -3.32
C GLN A 11 0.38 19.88 -4.78
N ASP A 12 1.55 20.23 -5.29
CA ASP A 12 1.90 20.06 -6.69
C ASP A 12 1.78 18.59 -7.12
N THR A 13 1.58 18.38 -8.42
CA THR A 13 1.44 17.03 -9.00
C THR A 13 2.63 16.16 -8.65
N GLU A 14 3.84 16.72 -8.63
CA GLU A 14 5.06 16.01 -8.28
C GLU A 14 5.00 15.45 -6.86
N HIS A 15 4.60 16.29 -5.89
CA HIS A 15 4.50 15.89 -4.50
C HIS A 15 3.47 14.77 -4.29
N LYS A 16 2.29 14.88 -4.92
CA LYS A 16 1.26 13.84 -4.83
C LYS A 16 1.71 12.52 -5.45
N LEU A 17 2.47 12.59 -6.55
CA LEU A 17 3.02 11.40 -7.21
C LEU A 17 4.05 10.70 -6.31
N GLU A 18 4.89 11.47 -5.62
CA GLU A 18 5.84 10.94 -4.64
C GLU A 18 5.10 10.24 -3.49
N GLN A 19 4.12 10.90 -2.88
CA GLN A 19 3.28 10.32 -1.82
C GLN A 19 2.60 9.02 -2.25
N PHE A 20 2.05 8.99 -3.47
CA PHE A 20 1.41 7.80 -4.01
C PHE A 20 2.41 6.64 -4.20
N ARG A 21 3.60 6.92 -4.74
CA ARG A 21 4.66 5.92 -4.89
C ARG A 21 5.10 5.37 -3.54
N ASP A 22 5.13 6.20 -2.50
CA ASP A 22 5.47 5.77 -1.14
C ASP A 22 4.44 4.82 -0.56
N LEU A 23 3.15 5.13 -0.72
CA LEU A 23 2.05 4.26 -0.31
C LEU A 23 2.10 2.91 -1.04
N GLN A 24 2.36 2.92 -2.35
CA GLN A 24 2.51 1.68 -3.12
C GLN A 24 3.68 0.83 -2.62
N ARG A 25 4.84 1.44 -2.30
CA ARG A 25 5.99 0.69 -1.75
C ARG A 25 5.67 0.07 -0.40
N ARG A 26 4.93 0.77 0.48
CA ARG A 26 4.53 0.25 1.79
C ARG A 26 3.51 -0.88 1.68
N ALA A 27 2.49 -0.72 0.82
CA ALA A 27 1.51 -1.77 0.58
C ALA A 27 2.14 -3.02 -0.04
N ALA A 28 3.17 -2.84 -0.87
CA ALA A 28 3.91 -3.93 -1.47
C ALA A 28 4.95 -4.58 -0.56
N SER A 29 5.30 -3.94 0.57
CA SER A 29 6.30 -4.46 1.49
C SER A 29 5.70 -5.50 2.43
N GLU A 30 6.43 -6.60 2.61
CA GLU A 30 6.13 -7.57 3.65
C GLU A 30 6.90 -7.23 4.92
N ASP A 31 6.29 -7.42 6.10
CA ASP A 31 7.03 -7.40 7.36
C ASP A 31 7.97 -8.62 7.41
N PRO A 32 9.30 -8.43 7.44
CA PRO A 32 10.26 -9.53 7.40
C PRO A 32 10.04 -10.55 8.52
N ALA A 33 9.69 -10.09 9.72
CA ALA A 33 9.44 -10.98 10.85
C ALA A 33 8.16 -11.80 10.65
N ALA A 34 7.16 -11.24 9.97
CA ALA A 34 5.93 -11.97 9.64
C ALA A 34 6.15 -13.01 8.54
N ALA A 35 6.98 -12.69 7.54
CA ALA A 35 7.38 -13.63 6.48
C ALA A 35 8.15 -14.82 7.07
N GLU A 36 9.15 -14.56 7.90
CA GLU A 36 9.94 -15.61 8.58
C GLU A 36 9.04 -16.56 9.39
N ARG A 37 8.10 -16.02 10.17
CA ARG A 37 7.11 -16.86 10.90
C ARG A 37 6.25 -17.74 9.98
N GLN A 38 5.98 -17.33 8.74
CA GLN A 38 5.30 -18.21 7.78
C GLN A 38 6.24 -19.30 7.28
N HIS A 39 7.48 -18.93 6.92
CA HIS A 39 8.48 -19.86 6.39
C HIS A 39 8.88 -20.93 7.41
N GLU A 40 9.03 -20.57 8.69
CA GLU A 40 9.28 -21.51 9.80
C GLU A 40 8.19 -22.58 9.92
N ARG A 41 6.96 -22.24 9.51
CA ARG A 41 5.81 -23.15 9.50
C ARG A 41 5.69 -23.94 8.19
N GLY A 42 6.68 -23.83 7.29
CA GLY A 42 6.67 -24.44 5.96
C GLY A 42 5.65 -23.81 5.01
N LYS A 43 5.25 -22.55 5.24
CA LYS A 43 4.24 -21.85 4.44
C LYS A 43 4.88 -20.69 3.68
N LEU A 44 4.45 -20.51 2.44
CA LEU A 44 4.69 -19.29 1.67
C LEU A 44 3.80 -18.14 2.16
N THR A 45 4.25 -16.90 1.98
CA THR A 45 3.43 -15.70 2.15
C THR A 45 2.31 -15.65 1.10
N ALA A 46 1.38 -14.68 1.23
CA ALA A 46 0.32 -14.52 0.25
C ALA A 46 0.88 -14.17 -1.14
N ARG A 47 1.87 -13.27 -1.22
CA ARG A 47 2.47 -12.84 -2.50
C ARG A 47 3.33 -13.92 -3.13
N GLU A 48 4.14 -14.62 -2.34
CA GLU A 48 4.93 -15.75 -2.85
C GLU A 48 4.06 -16.82 -3.52
N ARG A 49 2.84 -17.06 -3.00
CA ARG A 49 1.89 -17.99 -3.63
C ARG A 49 1.35 -17.48 -4.96
N ILE A 50 1.10 -16.18 -5.06
CA ILE A 50 0.65 -15.53 -6.31
C ILE A 50 1.75 -15.66 -7.35
N ASP A 51 2.99 -15.35 -6.99
CA ASP A 51 4.16 -15.43 -7.87
C ASP A 51 4.46 -16.87 -8.33
N LEU A 52 4.18 -17.86 -7.49
CA LEU A 52 4.31 -19.28 -7.86
C LEU A 52 3.22 -19.74 -8.84
N LEU A 53 2.01 -19.17 -8.74
CA LEU A 53 0.84 -19.60 -9.50
C LEU A 53 0.76 -18.96 -10.89
N LEU A 54 1.16 -17.69 -11.00
CA LEU A 54 0.94 -16.88 -12.19
C LEU A 54 2.22 -16.73 -13.03
N ASP A 55 2.03 -16.44 -14.31
CA ASP A 55 3.16 -16.14 -15.19
C ASP A 55 3.86 -14.85 -14.72
N PRO A 56 5.21 -14.79 -14.75
CA PRO A 56 5.95 -13.62 -14.31
C PRO A 56 5.48 -12.33 -15.00
N GLY A 57 5.17 -11.31 -14.20
CA GLY A 57 4.73 -10.00 -14.69
C GLY A 57 3.26 -9.94 -15.16
N SER A 58 2.49 -11.03 -15.03
CA SER A 58 1.06 -11.05 -15.40
C SER A 58 0.13 -10.55 -14.29
N PHE A 59 0.57 -10.54 -13.03
CA PHE A 59 -0.26 -10.15 -11.90
C PHE A 59 -0.54 -8.65 -11.89
N VAL A 60 -1.82 -8.29 -11.83
CA VAL A 60 -2.29 -6.90 -11.65
C VAL A 60 -3.12 -6.85 -10.37
N GLU A 61 -2.62 -6.13 -9.37
CA GLU A 61 -3.22 -6.07 -8.04
C GLU A 61 -4.38 -5.06 -8.00
N PHE A 62 -5.48 -5.46 -7.39
CA PHE A 62 -6.62 -4.59 -7.09
C PHE A 62 -6.64 -4.26 -5.60
N ASP A 63 -7.13 -3.07 -5.26
CA ASP A 63 -7.37 -2.64 -3.87
C ASP A 63 -6.15 -2.71 -2.94
N ALA A 64 -4.93 -2.60 -3.46
CA ALA A 64 -3.68 -2.69 -2.68
C ALA A 64 -3.58 -1.66 -1.53
N LEU A 65 -4.29 -0.54 -1.64
CA LEU A 65 -4.30 0.53 -0.63
C LEU A 65 -5.57 0.53 0.22
N ALA A 66 -6.43 -0.48 0.11
CA ALA A 66 -7.65 -0.56 0.89
C ALA A 66 -7.35 -0.73 2.38
N GLN A 67 -8.09 0.00 3.21
CA GLN A 67 -8.04 -0.08 4.67
C GLN A 67 -9.43 -0.37 5.21
N HIS A 68 -9.51 -0.94 6.41
CA HIS A 68 -10.80 -1.13 7.06
C HIS A 68 -11.45 0.21 7.42
N ARG A 69 -12.77 0.21 7.55
CA ARG A 69 -13.57 1.37 7.96
C ARG A 69 -14.28 1.16 9.30
N SER A 70 -13.90 0.09 10.02
CA SER A 70 -14.46 -0.18 11.35
C SER A 70 -13.98 0.90 12.31
N VAL A 71 -14.83 1.30 13.25
CA VAL A 71 -14.42 2.13 14.40
C VAL A 71 -14.60 1.38 15.73
N ASN A 72 -14.93 0.09 15.65
CA ASN A 72 -15.12 -0.74 16.83
C ASN A 72 -13.79 -1.28 17.33
N PHE A 73 -13.68 -1.47 18.65
CA PHE A 73 -12.57 -2.17 19.31
C PHE A 73 -11.17 -1.57 19.04
N GLY A 74 -11.07 -0.27 18.82
CA GLY A 74 -9.80 0.42 18.58
C GLY A 74 -9.23 0.21 17.17
N LEU A 75 -10.07 -0.14 16.20
CA LEU A 75 -9.69 -0.31 14.79
C LEU A 75 -9.84 1.00 13.99
N GLU A 76 -9.71 2.17 14.61
CA GLU A 76 -10.01 3.46 13.95
C GLU A 76 -8.86 4.00 13.09
N GLU A 77 -7.68 3.40 13.21
CA GLU A 77 -6.42 3.79 12.56
C GLU A 77 -5.86 2.70 11.65
#